data_AF-A0A349SII4-F1
#
_entry.id   AF-A0A349SII4-F1
#
_cell.length_a   1.000
_cell.length_b   1.000
_cell.length_c   1.000
_cell.angle_alpha   90.00
_cell.angle_beta   90.00
_cell.angle_gamma   90.00
#
_symmetry.space_group_name_H-M   'P 1'
#
loop_
_entity.id
_entity.type
_entity.pdbx_description
1 polymer ?
#
loop_
_entity_poly.entity_id
_entity_poly.type
_entity_poly.pdbx_seq_one_letter_code
_entity_poly.pdbx_strand_id
1 'polypeptide(L)' 'MPVSQTNSSHAELDESETLDDGDPIEFGDQYRAIKAKMPWLNIFGGCCGSDLRHMTQIARTLVG' A
#
# COMPACT_ATOMS: atom_id res chain seq x y z
N MET A 1 -2.84 18.92 5.50
CA MET A 1 -2.09 17.66 5.33
C MET A 1 -3.15 16.57 5.20
N PRO A 2 -3.19 15.79 4.11
CA PRO A 2 -4.20 14.74 3.97
C PRO A 2 -3.96 13.65 5.03
N VAL A 3 -5.04 13.09 5.56
CA VAL A 3 -5.00 12.10 6.63
C VAL A 3 -4.79 10.72 6.03
N SER A 4 -3.79 9.99 6.53
CA SER A 4 -3.49 8.63 6.11
C SER A 4 -3.94 7.63 7.17
N GLN A 5 -4.55 6.52 6.74
CA GLN A 5 -5.11 5.48 7.62
C GLN A 5 -4.09 4.78 8.52
N THR A 6 -2.79 5.01 8.31
CA THR A 6 -1.71 4.33 9.06
C THR A 6 -1.38 5.02 10.39
N ASN A 7 -1.73 6.29 10.56
CA ASN A 7 -1.24 7.13 11.66
C ASN A 7 -2.34 7.86 12.44
N SER A 8 -3.61 7.63 12.12
CA SER A 8 -4.76 8.33 12.70
C SER A 8 -5.71 7.37 13.41
N SER A 9 -6.33 7.86 14.50
CA SER A 9 -7.36 7.11 15.21
C SER A 9 -8.65 7.04 14.38
N HIS A 10 -9.51 6.02 14.60
CA HIS A 10 -10.78 5.87 13.85
C HIS A 10 -11.67 7.14 13.92
N ALA A 11 -11.62 7.88 15.02
CA ALA A 11 -12.38 9.13 15.17
C ALA A 11 -11.85 10.26 14.27
N GLU A 12 -10.53 10.33 14.07
CA GLU A 12 -9.93 11.33 13.16
C GLU A 12 -10.06 10.95 11.68
N LEU A 13 -10.26 9.65 11.39
CA LEU A 13 -10.56 9.16 10.04
C LEU A 13 -12.01 9.46 9.62
N ASP A 14 -12.94 9.50 10.57
CA ASP A 14 -14.37 9.79 10.32
C ASP A 14 -14.60 11.30 10.04
N GLU A 15 -13.78 12.18 10.63
CA GLU A 15 -13.86 13.64 10.43
C GLU A 15 -13.01 14.17 9.26
N SER A 16 -12.24 13.30 8.57
CA SER A 16 -11.38 13.72 7.47
C SER A 16 -12.10 13.62 6.10
N GLU A 17 -12.34 14.76 5.45
CA GLU A 17 -12.91 14.82 4.09
C GLU A 17 -11.98 14.26 3.00
N THR A 18 -10.69 14.06 3.31
CA THR A 18 -9.68 13.59 2.35
C THR A 18 -8.83 12.48 2.97
N LEU A 19 -9.14 11.25 2.59
CA LEU A 19 -8.29 10.09 2.81
C LEU A 19 -7.19 10.09 1.76
N ASP A 20 -5.93 10.02 2.20
CA ASP A 20 -4.82 9.72 1.30
C ASP A 20 -4.92 8.24 0.90
N ASP A 21 -5.31 8.00 -0.36
CA ASP A 21 -5.41 6.67 -0.95
C ASP A 21 -4.03 5.98 -1.10
N GLY A 22 -2.92 6.71 -0.89
CA GLY A 22 -1.57 6.21 -1.10
C GLY A 22 -1.20 6.10 -2.59
N ASP A 23 0.10 6.02 -2.89
CA ASP A 23 0.59 5.83 -4.26
C ASP A 23 0.86 4.33 -4.55
N PRO A 24 0.12 3.69 -5.49
CA PRO A 24 0.35 2.31 -5.90
C PRO A 24 1.78 2.05 -6.38
N ILE A 25 2.42 3.02 -7.02
CA ILE A 25 3.78 2.89 -7.58
C ILE A 25 4.79 2.82 -6.44
N GLU A 26 4.71 3.77 -5.50
CA GLU A 26 5.57 3.78 -4.32
C GLU A 26 5.41 2.48 -3.53
N PHE A 27 4.16 2.02 -3.36
CA PHE A 27 3.87 0.74 -2.72
C PHE A 27 4.55 -0.42 -3.44
N GLY A 28 4.42 -0.53 -4.77
CA GLY A 28 5.07 -1.57 -5.57
C GLY A 28 6.61 -1.59 -5.41
N ASP A 29 7.25 -0.42 -5.37
CA ASP A 29 8.70 -0.30 -5.21
C ASP A 29 9.17 -0.74 -3.81
N GLN A 30 8.40 -0.42 -2.77
CA GLN A 30 8.67 -0.92 -1.42
C GLN A 30 8.61 -2.46 -1.37
N TYR A 31 7.62 -3.07 -2.03
CA TYR A 31 7.53 -4.54 -2.17
C TYR A 31 8.71 -5.14 -2.93
N ARG A 32 9.19 -4.46 -3.97
CA ARG A 32 10.38 -4.88 -4.73
C ARG A 32 11.63 -4.93 -3.85
N ALA A 33 11.83 -3.90 -3.03
CA ALA A 33 12.95 -3.83 -2.10
C ALA A 33 12.89 -4.97 -1.06
N ILE A 34 11.69 -5.32 -0.60
CA ILE A 34 11.46 -6.44 0.31
C ILE A 34 11.78 -7.78 -0.38
N LYS A 35 11.27 -8.02 -1.60
CA LYS A 35 11.53 -9.24 -2.38
C LYS A 35 13.02 -9.41 -2.70
N ALA A 36 13.75 -8.31 -2.96
CA ALA A 36 15.19 -8.35 -3.18
C ALA A 36 15.96 -8.84 -1.94
N LYS A 37 15.50 -8.51 -0.73
CA LYS A 37 16.10 -8.96 0.53
C LYS A 37 15.61 -10.35 0.96
N MET A 38 14.38 -10.72 0.59
CA MET A 38 13.71 -11.95 0.97
C MET A 38 13.13 -12.65 -0.26
N PRO A 39 13.98 -13.29 -1.10
CA PRO A 39 13.54 -13.92 -2.35
C PRO A 39 12.60 -15.12 -2.14
N TRP A 40 12.48 -15.64 -0.92
CA TRP A 40 11.57 -16.73 -0.56
C TRP A 40 10.13 -16.26 -0.27
N LEU A 41 9.87 -14.95 -0.24
CA LEU A 41 8.52 -14.44 -0.03
C LEU A 41 7.69 -14.66 -1.31
N ASN A 42 6.61 -15.43 -1.20
CA ASN A 42 5.74 -15.78 -2.33
C ASN A 42 4.33 -15.17 -2.21
N ILE A 43 3.97 -14.65 -1.04
CA ILE A 43 2.66 -14.10 -0.75
C ILE A 43 2.82 -12.62 -0.46
N PHE A 44 2.15 -11.79 -1.26
CA PHE A 44 2.15 -10.34 -1.13
C PHE A 44 0.71 -9.85 -1.21
N GLY A 45 0.34 -8.96 -0.30
CA GLY A 45 -1.00 -8.39 -0.21
C GLY A 45 -0.99 -7.14 0.66
N GLY A 46 -2.11 -6.41 0.66
CA GLY A 46 -2.32 -5.19 1.44
C GLY A 46 -3.36 -5.40 2.54
N CYS A 47 -3.45 -4.42 3.44
CA CYS A 47 -4.41 -4.40 4.54
C CYS A 47 -5.55 -3.41 4.22
N CYS A 48 -6.10 -2.72 5.22
CA CYS A 48 -7.06 -1.63 5.02
C CYS A 48 -6.42 -0.47 4.23
N GLY A 49 -7.17 0.09 3.27
CA GLY A 49 -6.70 1.20 2.42
C GLY A 49 -6.00 0.76 1.12
N SER A 50 -5.74 -0.54 0.93
CA SER A 50 -5.26 -1.04 -0.36
C SER A 50 -6.41 -1.49 -1.25
N ASP A 51 -6.42 -1.00 -2.49
CA ASP A 51 -7.43 -1.37 -3.50
C ASP A 51 -6.83 -2.18 -4.67
N LEU A 52 -7.65 -2.43 -5.68
CA LEU A 52 -7.23 -3.15 -6.90
C LEU A 52 -6.10 -2.44 -7.66
N ARG A 53 -5.96 -1.11 -7.57
CA ARG A 53 -4.87 -0.37 -8.23
C ARG A 53 -3.54 -0.74 -7.59
N HIS A 54 -3.50 -0.78 -6.25
CA HIS A 54 -2.33 -1.21 -5.47
C HIS A 54 -1.95 -2.65 -5.78
N MET A 55 -2.92 -3.58 -5.78
CA MET A 55 -2.69 -4.99 -6.09
C MET A 55 -2.16 -5.19 -7.51
N THR A 56 -2.73 -4.48 -8.49
CA THR A 56 -2.29 -4.56 -9.89
C THR A 56 -0.85 -4.06 -10.04
N GLN A 57 -0.50 -2.98 -9.34
CA GLN A 57 0.86 -2.44 -9.39
C GLN A 57 1.86 -3.36 -8.70
N ILE A 58 1.53 -3.95 -7.56
CA ILE A 58 2.35 -4.98 -6.91
C ILE A 58 2.59 -6.16 -7.87
N ALA A 59 1.52 -6.68 -8.49
CA ALA A 59 1.63 -7.79 -9.43
C ALA A 59 2.55 -7.43 -10.61
N ARG A 60 2.40 -6.24 -11.20
CA ARG A 60 3.28 -5.75 -12.28
C ARG A 60 4.74 -5.65 -11.84
N THR A 61 5.01 -5.12 -10.66
CA THR A 61 6.38 -4.93 -10.16
C THR A 61 7.05 -6.23 -9.74
N LEU A 62 6.29 -7.23 -9.27
CA LEU A 62 6.83 -8.49 -8.76
C LEU A 62 6.87 -9.65 -9.77
N VAL A 63 5.99 -9.63 -10.78
CA VAL A 63 5.89 -10.66 -11.83
C VAL A 63 6.61 -10.22 -13.13
N GLY A 64 6.86 -8.91 -13.29
CA GLY A 64 7.63 -8.34 -14.39
C GLY A 64 9.14 -8.51 -14.26
#